data_AF-A0A2D5Y0A5-F1
#
_entry.id   AF-A0A2D5Y0A5-F1
#
_cell.length_a   1.000
_cell.length_b   1.000
_cell.length_c   1.000
_cell.angle_alpha   90.00
_cell.angle_beta   90.00
_cell.angle_gamma   90.00
#
_symmetry.space_group_name_H-M   'P 1'
#
loop_
_entity.id
_entity.type
_entity.pdbx_description
1 polymer ?
#
loop_
_entity_poly.entity_id
_entity_poly.type
_entity_poly.pdbx_seq_one_letter_code
_entity_poly.pdbx_strand_id
1 'polypeptide(L)'
;MHVIRLDENRIRLVHGQMVDELKIDWTIEDHAELRRLIEFALNYEELLPSLKKAKYKKLKIHEGANHIDIVDDGVGTLNLLIIEDHMVARK
;
A
#
# COMPACT_ATOMS: atom_id res chain seq x y z
N MET A 1 -3.10 5.59 -9.10
CA MET A 1 -3.40 6.30 -7.82
C MET A 1 -4.90 6.28 -7.61
N HIS A 2 -5.34 5.98 -6.39
CA HIS A 2 -6.75 6.04 -5.98
C HIS A 2 -6.92 6.98 -4.78
N VAL A 3 -8.04 7.69 -4.76
CA VAL A 3 -8.51 8.49 -3.63
C VAL A 3 -9.88 7.95 -3.25
N ILE A 4 -10.01 7.47 -2.03
CA ILE A 4 -11.17 6.71 -1.58
C ILE A 4 -11.71 7.36 -0.33
N ARG A 5 -13.02 7.56 -0.29
CA ARG A 5 -13.68 7.98 0.94
C ARG A 5 -13.95 6.72 1.78
N LEU A 6 -13.30 6.62 2.95
CA LEU A 6 -13.57 5.54 3.89
C LEU A 6 -14.88 5.85 4.65
N ASP A 7 -14.97 7.07 5.19
CA ASP A 7 -16.18 7.55 5.87
C ASP A 7 -16.36 9.08 5.71
N GLU A 8 -17.26 9.67 6.50
CA GLU A 8 -17.53 11.10 6.46
C GLU A 8 -16.30 11.99 6.75
N ASN A 9 -15.37 11.48 7.55
CA ASN A 9 -14.23 12.19 8.12
C ASN A 9 -12.87 11.65 7.69
N ARG A 10 -12.81 10.54 6.94
CA ARG A 10 -11.55 9.91 6.51
C ARG A 10 -11.49 9.67 5.00
N ILE A 11 -10.34 10.01 4.43
CA ILE A 11 -9.97 9.72 3.04
C ILE A 11 -8.71 8.87 3.04
N ARG A 12 -8.72 7.82 2.22
CA ARG A 12 -7.54 7.01 1.91
C ARG A 12 -6.94 7.44 0.58
N LEU A 13 -5.63 7.66 0.58
CA LEU A 13 -4.82 7.79 -0.62
C LEU A 13 -4.07 6.48 -0.85
N VAL A 14 -4.19 5.90 -2.04
CA VAL A 14 -3.42 4.73 -2.47
C VAL A 14 -2.60 5.10 -3.70
N HIS A 15 -1.28 5.07 -3.59
CA HIS A 15 -0.39 5.43 -4.69
C HIS A 15 0.88 4.56 -4.74
N GLY A 16 1.68 4.75 -5.80
CA GLY A 16 2.84 3.91 -6.10
C GLY A 16 2.68 3.11 -7.39
N GLN A 17 3.74 2.40 -7.76
CA GLN A 17 3.82 1.65 -9.03
C GLN A 17 2.88 0.44 -9.09
N MET A 18 2.58 -0.16 -7.94
CA MET A 18 1.80 -1.40 -7.83
C MET A 18 0.30 -1.19 -7.82
N VAL A 19 -0.18 0.05 -7.69
CA VAL A 19 -1.60 0.33 -7.44
C VAL A 19 -2.51 -0.21 -8.54
N ASP A 20 -2.08 -0.10 -9.80
CA ASP A 20 -2.87 -0.58 -10.93
C ASP A 20 -2.65 -2.09 -11.20
N GLU A 21 -1.55 -2.65 -10.67
CA GLU A 21 -1.18 -4.07 -10.76
C GLU A 21 -1.95 -4.92 -9.73
N LEU A 22 -2.09 -4.39 -8.50
CA LEU A 22 -2.80 -5.03 -7.40
C LEU A 22 -4.31 -4.81 -7.55
N LYS A 23 -5.06 -5.91 -7.72
CA LYS A 23 -6.53 -5.88 -7.72
C LYS A 23 -7.08 -6.11 -6.31
N ILE A 24 -6.71 -5.23 -5.38
CA ILE A 24 -7.16 -5.26 -3.99
C ILE A 24 -8.35 -4.32 -3.83
N ASP A 25 -9.31 -4.69 -2.98
CA ASP A 25 -10.34 -3.76 -2.53
C ASP A 25 -9.74 -2.78 -1.52
N TRP A 26 -9.45 -1.58 -2.01
CA TRP A 26 -8.84 -0.52 -1.22
C TRP A 26 -9.79 0.13 -0.19
N THR A 27 -11.08 -0.23 -0.19
CA THR A 27 -12.09 0.27 0.77
C THR A 27 -12.03 -0.44 2.13
N ILE A 28 -11.30 -1.56 2.25
CA ILE A 28 -11.14 -2.33 3.48
C ILE A 28 -10.49 -1.46 4.58
N GLU A 29 -11.24 -1.15 5.63
CA GLU A 29 -10.74 -0.29 6.71
C GLU A 29 -9.76 -0.96 7.67
N ASP A 30 -9.83 -2.29 7.82
CA ASP A 30 -8.91 -3.05 8.68
C ASP A 30 -7.52 -3.11 8.03
N HIS A 31 -6.55 -2.41 8.63
CA HIS A 31 -5.16 -2.38 8.19
C HIS A 31 -4.50 -3.76 8.24
N ALA A 32 -4.87 -4.60 9.21
CA ALA A 32 -4.33 -5.95 9.31
C ALA A 32 -4.85 -6.85 8.18
N GLU A 33 -6.10 -6.68 7.76
CA GLU A 33 -6.66 -7.37 6.60
C GLU A 33 -5.99 -6.90 5.30
N LEU A 34 -5.92 -5.59 5.08
CA LEU A 34 -5.21 -5.01 3.93
C LEU A 34 -3.78 -5.50 3.84
N ARG A 35 -3.06 -5.49 4.97
CA ARG A 35 -1.69 -6.00 5.07
C ARG A 35 -1.61 -7.44 4.59
N ARG A 36 -2.47 -8.33 5.09
CA ARG A 36 -2.46 -9.75 4.69
C ARG A 36 -2.72 -9.93 3.20
N LEU A 37 -3.62 -9.14 2.61
CA LEU A 37 -3.88 -9.18 1.17
C LEU A 37 -2.67 -8.73 0.36
N ILE A 38 -1.96 -7.68 0.80
CA ILE A 38 -0.73 -7.23 0.16
C ILE A 38 0.36 -8.30 0.32
N GLU A 39 0.58 -8.85 1.52
CA GLU A 39 1.54 -9.94 1.76
C GLU A 39 1.21 -11.16 0.88
N PHE A 40 -0.07 -11.50 0.75
CA PHE A 40 -0.51 -12.58 -0.13
C PHE A 40 -0.14 -12.29 -1.59
N ALA A 41 -0.43 -11.08 -2.10
CA ALA A 41 -0.12 -10.70 -3.47
C ALA A 41 1.40 -10.70 -3.76
N LEU A 42 2.22 -10.31 -2.78
CA LEU A 42 3.68 -10.32 -2.91
C LEU A 42 4.27 -11.73 -3.06
N ASN A 43 3.56 -12.79 -2.67
CA ASN A 43 4.00 -14.17 -2.94
C ASN A 43 3.95 -14.54 -4.43
N TYR A 44 3.29 -13.74 -5.26
CA TYR A 44 3.17 -13.93 -6.71
C TYR A 44 3.95 -12.83 -7.46
N GLU A 45 5.19 -12.59 -7.03
CA GLU A 45 6.04 -11.52 -7.56
C GLU A 45 6.24 -11.57 -9.08
N GLU A 46 6.15 -12.75 -9.69
CA GLU A 46 6.24 -12.95 -11.14
C GLU A 46 5.12 -12.25 -11.92
N LEU A 47 3.96 -12.04 -11.27
CA LEU A 47 2.79 -11.35 -11.81
C LEU A 47 2.84 -9.83 -11.61
N LEU A 48 3.86 -9.32 -10.91
CA LEU A 48 4.00 -7.92 -10.52
C LEU A 48 5.20 -7.29 -11.24
N PRO A 49 5.02 -6.72 -12.46
CA PRO A 49 6.10 -6.12 -13.24
C PRO A 49 6.92 -5.07 -12.48
N SER A 50 6.28 -4.30 -11.61
CA SER A 50 6.92 -3.33 -10.72
C SER A 50 8.00 -3.95 -9.82
N LEU A 51 7.82 -5.19 -9.36
CA LEU A 51 8.79 -5.90 -8.51
C LEU A 51 10.02 -6.37 -9.27
N LYS A 52 9.95 -6.51 -10.61
CA LYS A 52 11.14 -6.88 -11.42
C LYS A 52 12.29 -5.90 -11.26
N LYS A 53 11.98 -4.63 -11.00
CA LYS A 53 12.98 -3.57 -10.73
C LYS A 53 13.50 -3.60 -9.29
N ALA A 54 12.78 -4.25 -8.38
CA ALA A 54 13.10 -4.37 -6.97
C ALA A 54 13.72 -5.74 -6.60
N LYS A 55 14.09 -6.57 -7.59
CA LYS A 55 14.52 -7.97 -7.43
C LYS A 55 15.69 -8.24 -6.44
N TYR A 56 16.45 -7.21 -6.05
CA TYR A 56 17.56 -7.33 -5.10
C TYR A 56 17.27 -6.70 -3.74
N LYS A 57 16.07 -6.17 -3.55
CA LYS A 57 15.61 -5.48 -2.34
C LYS A 57 14.99 -6.50 -1.39
N LYS A 58 15.17 -6.33 -0.08
CA LYS A 58 14.42 -7.11 0.91
C LYS A 58 13.12 -6.39 1.18
N LEU A 59 12.07 -6.79 0.47
CA LEU A 59 10.75 -6.17 0.60
C LEU A 59 10.18 -6.46 1.99
N LYS A 60 9.70 -5.41 2.64
CA LYS A 60 9.02 -5.48 3.93
C LYS A 60 7.83 -4.53 3.92
N ILE A 61 6.73 -4.95 4.52
CA ILE A 61 5.60 -4.05 4.75
C ILE A 61 5.83 -3.33 6.07
N HIS A 62 6.01 -2.02 5.98
CA HIS A 62 6.00 -1.11 7.11
C HIS A 62 4.58 -0.61 7.36
N GLU A 63 4.14 -0.65 8.61
CA GLU A 63 2.82 -0.21 9.03
C GLU A 63 2.98 0.76 10.20
N GLY A 64 2.48 1.98 10.00
CA GLY A 64 2.31 3.00 11.02
C GLY A 64 0.83 3.21 11.32
N ALA A 65 0.50 4.14 12.22
CA ALA A 65 -0.86 4.32 12.72
C ALA A 65 -1.93 4.57 11.62
N ASN A 66 -1.56 5.22 10.52
CA ASN A 66 -2.44 5.55 9.39
C ASN A 66 -1.77 5.29 8.04
N HIS A 67 -0.75 4.41 8.00
CA HIS A 67 0.16 4.32 6.86
C HIS A 67 0.62 2.88 6.63
N ILE A 68 0.55 2.41 5.39
CA ILE A 68 1.17 1.15 4.95
C ILE A 68 2.08 1.46 3.77
N ASP A 69 3.33 1.00 3.83
CA ASP A 69 4.30 1.16 2.75
C ASP A 69 5.13 -0.10 2.54
N ILE A 70 5.45 -0.38 1.28
CA ILE A 70 6.42 -1.39 0.89
C ILE A 70 7.80 -0.73 0.86
N VAL A 71 8.61 -1.08 1.85
CA VAL A 71 9.96 -0.55 2.06
C VAL A 71 11.03 -1.59 1.73
N ASP A 72 12.24 -1.10 1.51
CA ASP A 72 13.46 -1.91 1.55
C ASP A 72 14.02 -1.93 2.97
N ASP A 73 14.28 -3.13 3.50
CA ASP A 73 14.77 -3.33 4.86
C ASP A 73 16.10 -2.57 5.09
N GLY A 74 16.00 -1.42 5.75
CA GLY A 74 17.14 -0.55 6.10
C GLY A 74 17.39 0.66 5.19
N VAL A 75 16.59 0.91 4.14
CA VAL A 75 16.84 2.01 3.17
C VAL A 75 15.67 3.01 3.05
N GLY A 76 14.44 2.57 3.28
CA GLY A 76 13.24 3.43 3.24
C GLY A 76 12.25 3.07 2.13
N THR A 77 11.33 4.00 1.84
CA THR A 77 10.23 3.78 0.89
C THR A 77 10.73 3.43 -0.51
N LEU A 78 10.08 2.45 -1.15
CA LEU A 78 10.34 2.09 -2.54
C LEU A 78 9.37 2.75 -3.53
N ASN A 79 8.38 3.51 -3.03
CA ASN A 79 7.27 4.05 -3.82
C ASN A 79 6.58 2.96 -4.67
N LEU A 80 6.60 1.72 -4.17
CA LEU A 80 5.98 0.57 -4.80
C LEU A 80 4.48 0.57 -4.50
N LEU A 81 4.12 0.66 -3.23
CA LEU A 81 2.76 0.83 -2.76
C LEU A 81 2.80 1.61 -1.46
N ILE A 82 2.07 2.73 -1.43
CA ILE A 82 1.88 3.57 -0.25
C ILE A 82 0.37 3.76 -0.08
N ILE A 83 -0.11 3.50 1.12
CA ILE A 83 -1.49 3.69 1.56
C ILE A 83 -1.44 4.64 2.75
N GLU A 84 -2.22 5.71 2.70
CA GLU A 84 -2.29 6.72 3.74
C GLU A 84 -3.74 7.09 4.04
N ASP A 85 -4.11 7.08 5.33
CA ASP A 85 -5.41 7.53 5.80
C ASP A 85 -5.30 8.94 6.39
N HIS A 86 -6.12 9.84 5.88
CA HIS A 86 -6.12 11.26 6.26
C HIS A 86 -7.48 11.68 6.80
N MET A 87 -7.46 12.49 7.85
CA MET A 87 -8.66 13.17 8.34
C MET A 87 -9.07 14.28 7.37
N VAL A 88 -10.35 14.30 6.99
CA VAL A 88 -10.96 15.40 6.25
C VAL A 88 -11.07 16.57 7.20
N ALA A 89 -10.23 17.59 7.02
CA ALA A 89 -10.34 18.83 7.77
C ALA A 89 -11.74 19.44 7.50
N ARG A 90 -12.59 19.47 8.53
CA ARG A 90 -13.82 20.27 8.49
C ARG A 90 -13.39 21.74 8.50
N LYS A 91 -13.55 22.42 7.36
CA LYS A 91 -13.41 23.88 7.29
C LYS A 91 -14.56 24.56 8.02
#